data_AF-A0A521WID7-F1
#
_entry.id   AF-A0A521WID7-F1
#
_cell.length_a   1.000
_cell.length_b   1.000
_cell.length_c   1.000
_cell.angle_alpha   90.00
_cell.angle_beta   90.00
_cell.angle_gamma   90.00
#
_symmetry.space_group_name_H-M   'P 1'
#
loop_
_entity.id
_entity.type
_entity.pdbx_description
1 polymer ?
#
loop_
_entity_poly.entity_id
_entity_poly.type
_entity_poly.pdbx_seq_one_letter_code
_entity_poly.pdbx_strand_id
1 'polypeptide(L)'
;MSRGMLVLILLATLVGAAVSCAPGPPVAEHTVSDYRADETLRREVFARCLNDPGGLGQTPDCVNAREAERMESHGSLRDQAPVGLDPGGRQ
;
A
#
# COMPACT_ATOMS: atom_id res chain seq x y z
N MET A 1 -25.40 29.68 -38.02
CA MET A 1 -25.66 28.72 -36.92
C MET A 1 -27.13 28.80 -36.55
N SER A 2 -27.90 27.71 -36.69
CA SER A 2 -29.35 27.73 -36.40
C SER A 2 -29.60 27.76 -34.88
N ARG A 3 -30.70 28.39 -34.44
CA ARG A 3 -31.14 28.39 -33.02
C ARG A 3 -31.20 26.98 -32.43
N GLY A 4 -31.59 25.98 -33.23
CA GLY A 4 -31.59 24.58 -32.81
C GLY A 4 -30.20 24.00 -32.53
N MET A 5 -29.17 24.46 -33.25
CA MET A 5 -27.79 24.05 -33.04
C MET A 5 -27.23 24.59 -31.71
N LEU A 6 -27.64 25.81 -31.34
CA LEU A 6 -27.25 26.45 -30.07
C LEU A 6 -27.90 25.76 -28.86
N VAL A 7 -29.18 25.36 -28.98
CA VAL A 7 -29.90 24.61 -27.95
C VAL A 7 -29.31 23.21 -27.74
N LEU A 8 -28.94 22.52 -28.81
CA LEU A 8 -28.29 21.20 -28.73
C LEU A 8 -26.91 21.28 -28.05
N ILE A 9 -26.12 22.32 -28.33
CA ILE A 9 -24.80 22.53 -27.69
C ILE A 9 -24.95 22.85 -26.19
N LEU A 10 -25.94 23.67 -25.83
CA LEU A 10 -26.23 23.98 -24.42
C LEU A 10 -26.71 22.76 -23.63
N LEU A 11 -27.56 21.91 -24.23
CA LEU A 11 -28.00 20.67 -23.59
C LEU A 11 -26.88 19.64 -23.43
N ALA A 12 -26.00 19.51 -24.43
CA ALA A 12 -24.86 18.58 -24.38
C ALA A 12 -23.82 18.99 -23.32
N THR A 13 -23.62 20.29 -23.08
CA THR A 13 -22.65 20.79 -22.09
C THR A 13 -23.15 20.64 -20.65
N LEU A 14 -24.47 20.74 -20.40
CA LEU A 14 -25.04 20.57 -19.06
C LEU A 14 -25.00 19.12 -18.54
N VAL A 15 -25.06 18.11 -19.42
CA VAL A 15 -25.03 16.69 -19.04
C VAL A 15 -23.61 16.20 -18.71
N GLY A 16 -22.56 16.85 -19.23
CA GLY A 16 -21.17 16.44 -19.03
C GLY A 16 -20.58 16.72 -17.65
N ALA A 17 -21.20 17.58 -16.83
CA ALA A 17 -20.61 18.05 -15.57
C ALA A 17 -20.80 17.10 -14.36
N ALA A 18 -21.56 16.02 -14.50
CA ALA A 18 -21.94 15.16 -13.38
C ALA A 18 -21.11 13.85 -13.24
N VAL A 19 -20.08 13.62 -14.06
CA VAL A 19 -19.48 12.28 -14.21
C VAL A 19 -18.06 12.12 -13.62
N SER A 20 -17.54 13.06 -12.82
CA SER A 20 -16.14 12.99 -12.35
C SER A 20 -15.94 12.71 -10.86
N CYS A 21 -16.90 12.10 -10.16
CA CYS A 21 -16.66 11.55 -8.82
C CYS A 21 -16.10 10.11 -8.92
N ALA A 22 -14.92 9.96 -9.50
CA ALA A 22 -14.15 8.73 -9.30
C ALA A 22 -13.48 8.81 -7.92
N PRO A 23 -13.57 7.77 -7.07
CA PRO A 23 -12.75 7.69 -5.86
C PRO A 23 -11.28 7.89 -6.23
N GLY A 24 -10.59 8.72 -5.46
CA GLY A 24 -9.14 8.86 -5.58
C GLY A 24 -8.43 7.52 -5.34
N PRO A 25 -7.13 7.44 -5.65
CA PRO A 25 -6.35 6.27 -5.28
C PRO A 25 -6.46 6.03 -3.76
N PRO A 26 -6.43 4.76 -3.31
CA PRO A 26 -6.44 4.45 -1.90
C PRO A 26 -5.26 5.15 -1.21
N VAL A 27 -5.51 5.68 -0.02
CA VAL A 27 -4.50 6.27 0.86
C VAL A 27 -4.24 5.33 2.02
N ALA A 28 -3.03 5.36 2.59
CA ALA A 28 -2.73 4.56 3.76
C ALA A 28 -3.51 5.07 4.98
N GLU A 29 -4.10 4.16 5.74
CA GLU A 29 -4.69 4.48 7.04
C GLU A 29 -3.61 4.66 8.10
N HIS A 30 -2.53 3.89 8.01
CA HIS A 30 -1.42 3.92 8.96
C HIS A 30 -0.08 4.16 8.29
N THR A 31 0.76 4.96 8.95
CA THR A 31 2.14 5.21 8.54
C THR A 31 3.05 4.05 8.97
N VAL A 32 4.27 4.00 8.44
CA VAL A 32 5.30 3.07 8.91
C VAL A 32 5.54 3.24 10.42
N SER A 33 5.57 4.47 10.93
CA SER A 33 5.78 4.72 12.36
C SER A 33 4.66 4.16 13.23
N ASP A 34 3.40 4.21 12.77
CA ASP A 34 2.27 3.65 13.52
C ASP A 34 2.42 2.13 13.66
N TYR A 35 2.74 1.44 12.56
CA TYR A 35 3.03 0.01 12.57
C TYR A 35 4.29 -0.36 13.38
N ARG A 36 5.28 0.52 13.48
CA ARG A 36 6.44 0.27 14.35
C ARG A 36 6.06 0.38 15.83
N ALA A 37 5.21 1.34 16.16
CA ALA A 37 4.77 1.60 17.54
C ALA A 37 3.81 0.53 18.08
N ASP A 38 3.06 -0.17 17.22
CA ASP A 38 2.12 -1.22 17.60
C ASP A 38 2.47 -2.56 16.91
N GLU A 39 3.03 -3.50 17.69
CA GLU A 39 3.39 -4.83 17.18
C GLU A 39 2.17 -5.64 16.77
N THR A 40 1.07 -5.59 17.51
CA THR A 40 -0.13 -6.39 17.21
C THR A 40 -0.72 -5.94 15.88
N LEU A 41 -0.92 -4.64 15.70
CA LEU A 41 -1.41 -4.06 14.45
C LEU A 41 -0.51 -4.43 13.26
N ARG A 42 0.82 -4.30 13.43
CA ARG A 42 1.78 -4.66 12.38
C ARG A 42 1.69 -6.11 11.98
N ARG A 43 1.71 -7.04 12.94
CA ARG A 43 1.68 -8.48 12.67
C ARG A 43 0.38 -8.90 12.00
N GLU A 44 -0.75 -8.38 12.45
CA GLU A 44 -2.06 -8.69 11.87
C GLU A 44 -2.17 -8.21 10.42
N VAL A 45 -1.83 -6.94 10.16
CA VAL A 45 -1.89 -6.40 8.80
C VAL A 45 -0.86 -7.08 7.91
N PHE A 46 0.37 -7.27 8.37
CA PHE A 46 1.39 -7.97 7.60
C PHE A 46 0.97 -9.39 7.21
N ALA A 47 0.38 -10.17 8.13
CA ALA A 47 -0.13 -11.50 7.83
C ALA A 47 -1.24 -11.48 6.77
N ARG A 48 -2.17 -10.51 6.86
CA ARG A 48 -3.20 -10.31 5.84
C ARG A 48 -2.61 -9.98 4.47
N CYS A 49 -1.57 -9.14 4.42
CA CYS A 49 -0.88 -8.79 3.18
C CYS A 49 -0.20 -9.99 2.51
N LEU A 50 0.38 -10.91 3.29
CA LEU A 50 1.04 -12.11 2.78
C LEU A 50 0.06 -13.13 2.19
N ASN A 51 -1.16 -13.19 2.71
CA ASN A 51 -2.19 -14.12 2.23
C ASN A 51 -2.83 -13.67 0.90
N ASP A 52 -2.66 -12.41 0.49
CA ASP A 52 -3.11 -11.90 -0.80
C ASP A 52 -2.09 -10.93 -1.42
N PRO A 53 -0.95 -11.44 -1.91
CA PRO A 53 0.12 -10.60 -2.46
C PRO A 53 -0.28 -9.92 -3.78
N GLY A 54 -1.24 -10.50 -4.53
CA GLY A 54 -1.70 -9.99 -5.81
C GLY A 54 -2.79 -8.92 -5.70
N GLY A 55 -3.68 -9.03 -4.71
CA GLY A 55 -4.73 -8.05 -4.45
C GLY A 55 -4.31 -7.00 -3.42
N LEU A 56 -3.97 -7.42 -2.21
CA LEU A 56 -3.67 -6.51 -1.09
C LEU A 56 -2.20 -6.10 -1.01
N GLY A 57 -1.26 -6.94 -1.46
CA GLY A 57 0.18 -6.76 -1.21
C GLY A 57 0.78 -5.42 -1.69
N GLN A 58 0.12 -4.75 -2.63
CA GLN A 58 0.51 -3.45 -3.19
C GLN A 58 -0.30 -2.26 -2.65
N THR A 59 -1.25 -2.50 -1.74
CA THR A 59 -1.98 -1.40 -1.09
C THR A 59 -1.04 -0.56 -0.23
N PRO A 60 -1.31 0.75 -0.05
CA PRO A 60 -0.46 1.62 0.75
C PRO A 60 -0.19 1.12 2.18
N ASP A 61 -1.20 0.55 2.84
CA ASP A 61 -1.04 -0.06 4.17
C ASP A 61 -0.13 -1.29 4.14
N CYS A 62 -0.25 -2.16 3.14
CA CYS A 62 0.62 -3.32 3.02
C CYS A 62 2.08 -2.95 2.70
N VAL A 63 2.30 -1.84 1.99
CA VAL A 63 3.64 -1.29 1.79
C VAL A 63 4.21 -0.81 3.13
N ASN A 64 3.45 -0.06 3.91
CA ASN A 64 3.89 0.49 5.19
C ASN A 64 4.11 -0.60 6.24
N ALA A 65 3.18 -1.56 6.38
CA ALA A 65 3.28 -2.66 7.34
C ALA A 65 4.47 -3.58 7.04
N ARG A 66 4.72 -3.88 5.75
CA ARG A 66 5.89 -4.68 5.33
C ARG A 66 7.20 -3.96 5.62
N GLU A 67 7.27 -2.65 5.39
CA GLU A 67 8.47 -1.88 5.71
C GLU A 67 8.71 -1.83 7.21
N ALA A 68 7.67 -1.61 8.02
CA ALA A 68 7.76 -1.69 9.47
C ALA A 68 8.23 -3.09 9.92
N GLU A 69 7.67 -4.17 9.36
CA GLU A 69 8.09 -5.52 9.69
C GLU A 69 9.55 -5.78 9.32
N ARG A 70 10.02 -5.28 8.17
CA ARG A 70 11.44 -5.37 7.77
C ARG A 70 12.36 -4.63 8.75
N MET A 71 11.94 -3.48 9.26
CA MET A 71 12.73 -2.71 10.23
C MET A 71 12.80 -3.41 11.60
N GLU A 72 11.70 -4.00 12.06
CA GLU A 72 11.61 -4.59 13.40
C GLU A 72 12.10 -6.05 13.44
N SER A 73 11.94 -6.84 12.37
CA SER A 73 12.32 -8.26 12.32
C SER A 73 13.83 -8.52 12.31
N HIS A 74 14.59 -7.65 11.65
CA HIS A 74 16.03 -7.87 11.47
C HIS A 74 16.87 -7.43 12.66
N GLY A 75 16.32 -6.68 13.63
CA GLY A 75 17.11 -6.06 14.70
C GLY A 75 18.32 -5.29 14.14
N SER A 76 19.30 -5.01 15.00
CA SER A 76 20.60 -4.52 14.53
C SER A 76 21.45 -5.69 14.03
N LEU A 77 22.01 -5.59 12.83
CA LEU A 77 23.05 -6.52 12.34
C LEU A 77 24.26 -6.59 13.29
N ARG A 78 24.44 -5.59 14.16
CA ARG A 78 25.50 -5.56 15.18
C ARG A 78 25.19 -6.44 16.39
N ASP A 79 23.91 -6.74 16.62
CA ASP A 79 23.45 -7.52 17.76
C ASP A 79 23.23 -9.00 17.38
N GLN A 80 23.24 -9.32 16.08
CA GLN A 80 23.20 -10.68 15.58
C GLN A 80 24.60 -11.31 15.59
N ALA A 81 24.67 -12.57 16.02
CA ALA A 81 25.90 -13.35 15.91
C ALA A 81 26.36 -13.38 14.45
N PRO A 82 27.68 -13.32 14.17
CA PRO A 82 28.20 -13.45 12.82
C PRO A 82 27.60 -14.69 12.15
N VAL A 83 27.11 -14.52 10.92
CA VAL A 83 26.65 -15.66 10.10
C VAL A 83 27.84 -16.59 9.94
N GLY A 84 27.82 -17.69 10.69
CA GLY A 84 28.85 -18.71 10.65
C GLY A 84 28.80 -19.39 9.30
N LEU A 85 29.69 -19.00 8.39
CA LEU A 85 30.04 -19.86 7.27
C LEU A 85 30.88 -20.99 7.88
N ASP A 86 30.29 -22.16 8.10
CA ASP A 86 31.03 -23.35 8.52
C ASP A 86 32.03 -23.71 7.38
N PRO A 87 33.34 -23.47 7.54
CA PRO A 87 34.33 -23.82 6.53
C PRO A 87 34.75 -25.30 6.67
N GLY A 88 34.23 -26.01 7.67
CA GLY A 88 34.72 -27.28 8.16
C GLY A 88 33.73 -28.44 8.07
N GLY A 89 32.58 -28.27 7.40
CA GLY A 89 31.55 -29.29 7.22
C GLY A 89 32.12 -30.65 6.82
N ARG A 90 32.37 -31.49 7.83
CA ARG A 90 32.70 -32.90 7.71
C ARG A 90 31.55 -33.64 8.36
N GLN A 91 30.75 -34.26 7.50
CA GLN A 91 29.74 -35.24 7.89
C GLN A 91 30.41 -36.44 8.56
#